data_AF-A0A1G7MQL4-F1
#
_entry.id   AF-A0A1G7MQL4-F1
#
_cell.length_a   1.000
_cell.length_b   1.000
_cell.length_c   1.000
_cell.angle_alpha   90.00
_cell.angle_beta   90.00
_cell.angle_gamma   90.00
#
_symmetry.space_group_name_H-M   'P 1'
#
loop_
_entity.id
_entity.type
_entity.pdbx_description
1 polymer ?
#
loop_
_entity_poly.entity_id
_entity_poly.type
_entity_poly.pdbx_seq_one_letter_code
_entity_poly.pdbx_strand_id
1 'polypeptide(L)'
;MPASASEPRGWWARYRSPAAPGSPALVTLTGVDSDEYPFGSDVEQPDDRRPPGWAVSVTRSDAGRVHRVLVNQPGVPLLWFVELDEPAADPPAATLLAFSDARHAHGEVLTAADAQAAGVRGDQQVAAVRWWTGSGLVHQLYVAPQHRRKGIATALVTAAFGVQAAHGRPLLHGDGRRTDDGEAWRAGLAAHLQHWFEPWSRRLPSMTPDPGSARDVG
;
A
#
# COMPACT_ATOMS: atom_id res chain seq x y z
N MET A 1 22.34 -19.92 13.09
CA MET A 1 22.64 -18.49 12.87
C MET A 1 21.50 -17.94 12.04
N PRO A 2 20.72 -16.94 12.50
CA PRO A 2 19.76 -16.28 11.62
C PRO A 2 20.57 -15.67 10.46
N ALA A 3 20.16 -15.93 9.22
CA ALA A 3 20.75 -15.27 8.07
C ALA A 3 20.61 -13.76 8.29
N SER A 4 21.74 -13.04 8.23
CA SER A 4 21.73 -11.57 8.22
C SER A 4 20.72 -11.13 7.17
N ALA A 5 19.78 -10.25 7.54
CA ALA A 5 18.79 -9.75 6.60
C ALA A 5 19.54 -9.18 5.40
N SER A 6 19.23 -9.69 4.20
CA SER A 6 19.80 -9.19 2.95
C SER A 6 19.59 -7.68 2.87
N GLU A 7 20.62 -6.94 2.42
CA GLU A 7 20.50 -5.50 2.21
C GLU A 7 19.27 -5.16 1.37
N PRO A 8 18.56 -4.06 1.68
CA PRO A 8 17.43 -3.63 0.88
C PRO A 8 17.92 -3.31 -0.52
N ARG A 9 17.21 -3.85 -1.52
CA ARG A 9 17.44 -3.57 -2.94
C ARG A 9 16.20 -2.92 -3.53
N GLY A 10 16.40 -2.22 -4.64
CA GLY A 10 15.33 -1.61 -5.42
C GLY A 10 15.43 -0.11 -5.56
N TRP A 11 14.88 0.37 -6.67
CA TRP A 11 14.98 1.75 -7.15
C TRP A 11 13.66 2.16 -7.82
N TRP A 12 13.49 3.44 -8.11
CA TRP A 12 12.29 4.00 -8.71
C TRP A 12 12.55 4.46 -10.15
N ALA A 13 11.83 3.87 -11.09
CA ALA A 13 11.68 4.42 -12.43
C ALA A 13 10.65 5.55 -12.41
N ARG A 14 11.06 6.76 -12.83
CA ARG A 14 10.19 7.94 -12.89
C ARG A 14 9.90 8.28 -14.35
N TYR A 15 8.63 8.38 -14.72
CA TYR A 15 8.20 8.86 -16.03
C TYR A 15 7.29 10.07 -15.86
N ARG A 16 7.53 11.13 -16.63
CA ARG A 16 6.68 12.33 -16.66
C ARG A 16 5.86 12.32 -17.94
N SER A 17 4.56 12.15 -17.80
CA SER A 17 3.67 12.18 -18.95
C SER A 17 3.61 13.60 -19.52
N PRO A 18 3.69 13.77 -20.85
CA PRO A 18 3.46 15.06 -21.48
C PRO A 18 2.08 15.59 -21.07
N ALA A 19 2.05 16.79 -20.48
CA ALA A 19 0.79 17.41 -20.09
C ALA A 19 0.02 17.85 -21.35
N ALA A 20 -1.24 17.42 -21.47
CA ALA A 20 -2.15 18.06 -22.41
C ALA A 20 -2.45 19.49 -21.94
N PRO A 21 -2.61 20.47 -22.85
CA PRO A 21 -3.01 21.82 -22.47
C PRO A 21 -4.27 21.80 -21.58
N GLY A 22 -4.19 22.42 -20.40
CA GLY A 22 -5.29 22.48 -19.43
C GLY A 22 -5.47 21.24 -18.54
N SER A 23 -4.62 20.22 -18.66
CA SER A 23 -4.60 19.05 -17.76
C SER A 23 -3.41 19.12 -16.81
N PRO A 24 -3.55 18.63 -15.55
CA PRO A 24 -2.41 18.51 -14.66
C PRO A 24 -1.37 17.55 -15.25
N ALA A 25 -0.09 17.89 -15.13
CA ALA A 25 0.97 16.98 -15.47
C ALA A 25 0.91 15.75 -14.54
N LEU A 26 1.17 14.58 -15.12
CA LEU A 26 1.18 13.31 -14.40
C LEU A 26 2.61 12.77 -14.32
N VAL A 27 2.93 12.20 -13.16
CA VAL A 27 4.17 11.49 -12.91
C VAL A 27 3.83 10.06 -12.55
N THR A 28 4.45 9.11 -13.24
CA THR A 28 4.41 7.69 -12.88
C THR A 28 5.70 7.30 -12.19
N LEU A 29 5.61 6.76 -10.98
CA LEU A 29 6.70 6.21 -10.19
C LEU A 29 6.54 4.70 -10.13
N THR A 30 7.51 3.97 -10.66
CA THR A 30 7.50 2.50 -10.68
C THR A 30 8.65 1.96 -9.85
N GLY A 31 8.34 1.30 -8.74
CA GLY A 31 9.32 0.65 -7.88
C GLY A 31 9.77 -0.67 -8.49
N VAL A 32 11.07 -0.88 -8.59
CA VAL A 32 11.70 -2.03 -9.23
C VAL A 32 12.53 -2.78 -8.19
N ASP A 33 12.29 -4.09 -8.04
CA ASP A 33 13.06 -4.96 -7.16
C ASP A 33 14.31 -5.50 -7.89
N SER A 34 15.35 -4.66 -7.97
CA SER A 34 16.59 -4.90 -8.71
C SER A 34 17.76 -4.18 -8.04
N ASP A 35 18.98 -4.66 -8.29
CA ASP A 35 20.26 -4.08 -7.86
C ASP A 35 20.97 -3.27 -8.98
N GLU A 36 20.29 -3.03 -10.11
CA GLU A 36 20.82 -2.26 -11.24
C GLU A 36 21.23 -0.83 -10.84
N TYR A 37 20.54 -0.25 -9.87
CA TYR A 37 20.84 1.07 -9.29
C TYR A 37 20.88 0.99 -7.75
N PRO A 38 21.60 1.91 -7.07
CA PRO A 38 21.62 1.97 -5.61
C PRO A 38 20.21 2.06 -5.02
N PHE A 39 20.02 1.48 -3.83
CA PHE A 39 18.74 1.47 -3.15
C PHE A 39 18.14 2.88 -3.02
N GLY A 40 16.87 3.02 -3.40
CA GLY A 40 16.13 4.29 -3.31
C GLY A 40 16.48 5.33 -4.38
N SER A 41 17.32 4.99 -5.36
CA SER A 41 17.60 5.87 -6.49
C SER A 41 16.33 6.14 -7.29
N ASP A 42 16.18 7.37 -7.76
CA ASP A 42 15.17 7.71 -8.75
C ASP A 42 15.82 7.89 -10.14
N VAL A 43 15.37 7.11 -11.12
CA VAL A 43 15.90 7.10 -12.49
C VAL A 43 14.82 7.56 -13.45
N GLU A 44 15.03 8.69 -14.13
CA GLU A 44 14.12 9.18 -15.16
C GLU A 44 14.08 8.21 -16.35
N GLN A 45 12.87 7.93 -16.83
CA GLN A 45 12.58 7.04 -17.95
C GLN A 45 12.05 7.84 -19.14
N PRO A 46 12.37 7.41 -20.37
CA PRO A 46 11.90 8.08 -21.59
C PRO A 46 10.40 7.84 -21.87
N ASP A 47 9.83 6.74 -21.37
CA ASP A 47 8.45 6.32 -21.59
C ASP A 47 7.82 5.70 -20.33
N ASP A 48 6.54 5.32 -20.40
CA ASP A 48 5.79 4.71 -19.31
C ASP A 48 5.96 3.19 -19.20
N ARG A 49 6.89 2.60 -19.97
CA ARG A 49 7.09 1.15 -19.96
C ARG A 49 7.67 0.73 -18.61
N ARG A 50 6.99 -0.22 -17.96
CA ARG A 50 7.45 -0.76 -16.68
C ARG A 50 8.71 -1.60 -16.87
N PRO A 51 9.80 -1.33 -16.14
CA PRO A 51 11.02 -2.15 -16.21
C PRO A 51 10.78 -3.60 -15.77
N PRO A 52 11.58 -4.56 -16.24
CA PRO A 52 11.62 -5.91 -15.66
C PRO A 52 11.84 -5.85 -14.15
N GLY A 53 11.15 -6.69 -13.38
CA GLY A 53 11.25 -6.69 -11.93
C GLY A 53 10.46 -5.58 -11.22
N TRP A 54 9.61 -4.82 -11.94
CA TRP A 54 8.71 -3.87 -11.29
C TRP A 54 7.78 -4.57 -10.29
N ALA A 55 7.60 -3.95 -9.12
CA ALA A 55 6.76 -4.45 -8.03
C ALA A 55 5.49 -3.59 -7.85
N VAL A 56 5.62 -2.27 -7.98
CA VAL A 56 4.53 -1.31 -7.84
C VAL A 56 4.68 -0.17 -8.85
N SER A 57 3.57 0.35 -9.36
CA SER A 57 3.56 1.50 -10.27
C SER A 57 2.45 2.46 -9.85
N VAL A 58 2.81 3.71 -9.57
CA VAL A 58 1.91 4.74 -9.04
C VAL A 58 1.88 5.94 -9.96
N THR A 59 0.69 6.33 -10.41
CA THR A 59 0.48 7.55 -11.19
C THR A 59 -0.12 8.62 -10.30
N ARG A 60 0.55 9.77 -10.21
CA ARG A 60 0.11 10.95 -9.45
C ARG A 60 0.12 12.21 -10.30
N SER A 61 -0.69 13.19 -9.92
CA SER A 61 -0.57 14.56 -10.42
C SER A 61 0.61 15.29 -9.76
N ASP A 62 1.11 16.36 -10.37
CA ASP A 62 2.09 17.26 -9.74
C ASP A 62 1.61 17.87 -8.41
N ALA A 63 0.29 17.99 -8.20
CA ALA A 63 -0.30 18.41 -6.93
C ALA A 63 -0.28 17.33 -5.84
N GLY A 64 0.29 16.15 -6.13
CA GLY A 64 0.43 15.04 -5.17
C GLY A 64 -0.75 14.06 -5.13
N ARG A 65 -1.89 14.35 -5.78
CA ARG A 65 -3.02 13.41 -5.85
C ARG A 65 -2.59 12.11 -6.54
N VAL A 66 -2.75 10.97 -5.88
CA VAL A 66 -2.58 9.65 -6.49
C VAL A 66 -3.86 9.30 -7.28
N HIS A 67 -3.70 8.89 -8.52
CA HIS A 67 -4.80 8.48 -9.41
C HIS A 67 -4.87 6.98 -9.59
N ARG A 68 -3.70 6.32 -9.59
CA ARG A 68 -3.61 4.89 -9.85
C ARG A 68 -2.44 4.28 -9.10
N VAL A 69 -2.63 3.09 -8.55
CA VAL A 69 -1.58 2.21 -8.03
C VAL A 69 -1.79 0.78 -8.53
N LEU A 70 -0.82 0.26 -9.25
CA LEU A 70 -0.81 -1.11 -9.74
C LEU A 70 0.28 -1.89 -9.05
N VAL A 71 0.00 -3.13 -8.67
CA VAL A 71 0.94 -4.04 -8.02
C VAL A 71 1.18 -5.24 -8.92
N ASN A 72 2.44 -5.57 -9.15
CA ASN A 72 2.82 -6.73 -9.94
C ASN A 72 2.72 -8.01 -9.13
N GLN A 73 1.49 -8.46 -8.86
CA GLN A 73 1.25 -9.68 -8.11
C GLN A 73 0.25 -10.58 -8.84
N PRO A 74 0.72 -11.59 -9.57
CA PRO A 74 -0.16 -12.53 -10.26
C PRO A 74 -1.15 -13.21 -9.30
N GLY A 75 -2.40 -13.38 -9.75
CA GLY A 75 -3.44 -14.07 -8.99
C GLY A 75 -4.10 -13.26 -7.87
N VAL A 76 -3.70 -12.01 -7.65
CA VAL A 76 -4.47 -11.10 -6.79
C VAL A 76 -5.80 -10.76 -7.49
N PRO A 77 -6.94 -10.72 -6.77
CA PRO A 77 -8.18 -10.24 -7.36
C PRO A 77 -8.05 -8.78 -7.79
N LEU A 78 -8.99 -8.31 -8.61
CA LEU A 78 -9.12 -6.89 -8.90
C LEU A 78 -9.25 -6.12 -7.59
N LEU A 79 -8.38 -5.13 -7.40
CA LEU A 79 -8.42 -4.16 -6.31
C LEU A 79 -8.48 -2.74 -6.86
N TRP A 80 -9.33 -1.91 -6.28
CA TRP A 80 -9.31 -0.46 -6.39
C TRP A 80 -9.32 0.13 -4.98
N PHE A 81 -8.95 1.40 -4.83
CA PHE A 81 -8.60 1.97 -3.55
C PHE A 81 -9.27 3.31 -3.26
N VAL A 82 -9.43 3.59 -1.97
CA VAL A 82 -9.73 4.92 -1.46
C VAL A 82 -8.60 5.34 -0.55
N GLU A 83 -8.00 6.48 -0.85
CA GLU A 83 -6.99 7.11 0.00
C GLU A 83 -7.69 8.09 0.96
N LEU A 84 -7.48 7.86 2.26
CA LEU A 84 -7.95 8.72 3.34
C LEU A 84 -6.73 9.38 3.98
N ASP A 85 -6.63 10.70 3.85
CA ASP A 85 -5.65 11.49 4.60
C ASP A 85 -6.25 11.81 5.98
N GLU A 86 -5.46 11.57 7.04
CA GLU A 86 -5.85 11.80 8.43
C GLU A 86 -4.87 12.77 9.10
N PRO A 87 -4.73 14.02 8.61
CA PRO A 87 -3.73 14.96 9.12
C PRO A 87 -4.01 15.40 10.56
N ALA A 88 -5.26 15.29 11.01
CA ALA A 88 -5.68 15.61 12.38
C ALA A 88 -5.52 14.42 13.36
N ALA A 89 -5.12 13.24 12.88
CA ALA A 89 -4.76 12.14 13.78
C ALA A 89 -3.48 12.49 14.56
N ASP A 90 -3.35 11.91 15.75
CA ASP A 90 -2.14 12.06 16.58
C ASP A 90 -1.48 10.69 16.79
N PRO A 91 -0.36 10.39 16.10
CA PRO A 91 0.30 11.20 15.07
C PRO A 91 -0.45 11.21 13.72
N PRO A 92 -0.13 12.14 12.79
CA PRO A 92 -0.74 12.20 11.47
C PRO A 92 -0.63 10.87 10.72
N ALA A 93 -1.71 10.47 10.07
CA ALA A 93 -1.84 9.17 9.47
C ALA A 93 -2.43 9.23 8.07
N ALA A 94 -2.33 8.12 7.38
CA ALA A 94 -3.08 7.86 6.16
C ALA A 94 -3.61 6.43 6.20
N THR A 95 -4.76 6.23 5.58
CA THR A 95 -5.39 4.92 5.41
C THR A 95 -5.66 4.67 3.94
N LEU A 96 -5.26 3.49 3.46
CA LEU A 96 -5.61 3.00 2.13
C LEU A 96 -6.62 1.86 2.29
N LEU A 97 -7.85 2.12 1.87
CA LEU A 97 -8.92 1.13 1.84
C LEU A 97 -8.91 0.41 0.49
N ALA A 98 -9.05 -0.91 0.51
CA ALA A 98 -9.16 -1.72 -0.68
C ALA A 98 -10.58 -2.27 -0.85
N PHE A 99 -11.04 -2.24 -2.09
CA PHE A 99 -12.33 -2.78 -2.53
C PHE A 99 -12.10 -3.74 -3.71
N SER A 100 -12.99 -4.69 -3.91
CA SER A 100 -12.84 -5.76 -4.92
C SER A 100 -14.15 -6.03 -5.63
N ASP A 101 -14.55 -5.09 -6.48
CA ASP A 101 -15.72 -5.20 -7.36
C ASP A 101 -15.49 -4.44 -8.68
N ALA A 102 -16.43 -4.54 -9.61
CA ALA A 102 -16.29 -4.00 -10.96
C ALA A 102 -16.68 -2.51 -11.11
N ARG A 103 -16.93 -1.77 -10.01
CA ARG A 103 -17.36 -0.36 -10.10
C ARG A 103 -16.25 0.57 -10.57
N HIS A 104 -15.01 0.22 -10.28
CA HIS A 104 -13.82 0.99 -10.61
C HIS A 104 -12.76 0.10 -11.25
N ALA A 105 -11.86 0.70 -12.02
CA ALA A 105 -10.81 -0.02 -12.72
C ALA A 105 -9.77 -0.57 -11.72
N HIS A 106 -9.10 -1.67 -12.10
CA HIS A 106 -8.00 -2.18 -11.29
C HIS A 106 -6.91 -1.13 -11.10
N GLY A 107 -6.59 -0.89 -9.83
CA GLY A 107 -5.59 0.05 -9.36
C GLY A 107 -6.07 1.49 -9.25
N GLU A 108 -7.32 1.80 -9.61
CA GLU A 108 -7.87 3.14 -9.46
C GLU A 108 -7.82 3.60 -7.99
N VAL A 109 -7.44 4.86 -7.76
CA VAL A 109 -7.40 5.47 -6.43
C VAL A 109 -8.32 6.68 -6.40
N LEU A 110 -9.30 6.61 -5.50
CA LEU A 110 -10.26 7.68 -5.25
C LEU A 110 -9.86 8.47 -4.01
N THR A 111 -10.22 9.75 -4.01
CA THR A 111 -10.24 10.53 -2.77
C THR A 111 -11.48 10.16 -1.93
N ALA A 112 -11.49 10.53 -0.66
CA ALA A 112 -12.67 10.38 0.19
C ALA A 112 -13.92 11.05 -0.42
N ALA A 113 -13.77 12.24 -1.01
CA ALA A 113 -14.86 12.98 -1.65
C ALA A 113 -15.39 12.26 -2.90
N ASP A 114 -14.50 11.74 -3.76
CA ASP A 114 -14.88 10.99 -4.96
C ASP A 114 -15.61 9.69 -4.58
N ALA A 115 -15.12 8.98 -3.57
CA ALA A 115 -15.72 7.76 -3.05
C ALA A 115 -17.12 8.04 -2.47
N GLN A 116 -17.27 9.12 -1.70
CA GLN A 116 -18.57 9.55 -1.17
C GLN A 116 -19.55 9.90 -2.30
N ALA A 117 -19.11 10.66 -3.30
CA ALA A 117 -19.93 11.02 -4.46
C ALA A 117 -20.37 9.78 -5.26
N ALA A 118 -19.52 8.75 -5.34
CA ALA A 118 -19.83 7.47 -5.97
C ALA A 118 -20.67 6.52 -5.10
N GLY A 119 -21.06 6.92 -3.88
CA GLY A 119 -21.87 6.09 -2.97
C GLY A 119 -21.11 4.88 -2.40
N VAL A 120 -19.78 4.95 -2.34
CA VAL A 120 -18.94 3.92 -1.73
C VAL A 120 -19.15 3.92 -0.22
N ARG A 121 -19.40 2.73 0.35
CA ARG A 121 -19.57 2.56 1.79
C ARG A 121 -18.38 1.81 2.38
N GLY A 122 -17.92 2.22 3.56
CA GLY A 122 -16.77 1.60 4.23
C GLY A 122 -16.98 0.12 4.58
N ASP A 123 -18.21 -0.33 4.80
CA ASP A 123 -18.52 -1.74 5.07
C ASP A 123 -18.34 -2.67 3.87
N GLN A 124 -18.15 -2.11 2.67
CA GLN A 124 -17.85 -2.85 1.44
C GLN A 124 -16.35 -3.09 1.26
N GLN A 125 -15.50 -2.56 2.13
CA GLN A 125 -14.05 -2.73 2.04
C GLN A 125 -13.65 -4.19 2.26
N VAL A 126 -12.71 -4.69 1.47
CA VAL A 126 -12.16 -6.05 1.61
C VAL A 126 -10.90 -6.07 2.48
N ALA A 127 -10.19 -4.94 2.57
CA ALA A 127 -9.00 -4.77 3.37
C ALA A 127 -8.72 -3.29 3.64
N ALA A 128 -7.91 -3.00 4.65
CA ALA A 128 -7.46 -1.65 4.99
C ALA A 128 -6.04 -1.70 5.56
N VAL A 129 -5.22 -0.73 5.21
CA VAL A 129 -3.92 -0.49 5.86
C VAL A 129 -3.83 0.96 6.29
N ARG A 130 -3.42 1.17 7.54
CA ARG A 130 -3.22 2.49 8.13
C ARG A 130 -1.79 2.62 8.62
N TRP A 131 -1.16 3.75 8.34
CA TRP A 131 0.21 4.04 8.74
C TRP A 131 0.37 5.49 9.18
N TRP A 132 1.41 5.76 9.95
CA TRP A 132 1.79 7.11 10.34
C TRP A 132 2.65 7.73 9.24
N THR A 133 2.20 8.86 8.69
CA THR A 133 2.79 9.41 7.46
C THR A 133 4.18 9.99 7.68
N GLY A 134 4.44 10.52 8.88
CA GLY A 134 5.73 11.09 9.27
C GLY A 134 6.84 10.08 9.52
N SER A 135 6.53 8.84 9.89
CA SER A 135 7.53 7.79 10.13
C SER A 135 7.50 6.66 9.10
N GLY A 136 6.37 6.42 8.44
CA GLY A 136 6.13 5.23 7.62
C GLY A 136 5.73 3.98 8.43
N LEU A 137 5.55 4.09 9.75
CA LEU A 137 5.18 2.93 10.57
C LEU A 137 3.75 2.47 10.24
N VAL A 138 3.62 1.24 9.79
CA VAL A 138 2.33 0.57 9.63
C VAL A 138 1.73 0.34 11.00
N HIS A 139 0.60 0.98 11.25
CA HIS A 139 -0.12 0.91 12.52
C HIS A 139 -1.15 -0.22 12.52
N GLN A 140 -1.87 -0.40 11.41
CA GLN A 140 -2.91 -1.42 11.27
C GLN A 140 -2.92 -2.00 9.86
N LEU A 141 -3.16 -3.30 9.77
CA LEU A 141 -3.41 -4.02 8.53
C LEU A 141 -4.53 -5.03 8.75
N TYR A 142 -5.64 -4.84 8.08
CA TYR A 142 -6.81 -5.70 8.18
C TYR A 142 -7.20 -6.27 6.82
N VAL A 143 -7.58 -7.54 6.79
CA VAL A 143 -8.23 -8.20 5.65
C VAL A 143 -9.45 -8.93 6.16
N ALA A 144 -10.60 -8.66 5.54
CA ALA A 144 -11.85 -9.31 5.87
C ALA A 144 -11.71 -10.85 5.77
N PRO A 145 -12.23 -11.63 6.74
CA PRO A 145 -11.99 -13.08 6.82
C PRO A 145 -12.20 -13.84 5.50
N GLN A 146 -13.29 -13.56 4.77
CA GLN A 146 -13.65 -14.19 3.49
C GLN A 146 -12.73 -13.79 2.31
N HIS A 147 -11.85 -12.81 2.51
CA HIS A 147 -10.88 -12.30 1.55
C HIS A 147 -9.43 -12.68 1.91
N ARG A 148 -9.19 -13.35 3.04
CA ARG A 148 -7.86 -13.81 3.46
C ARG A 148 -7.31 -14.88 2.51
N ARG A 149 -5.97 -15.04 2.51
CA ARG A 149 -5.22 -16.02 1.70
C ARG A 149 -5.36 -15.86 0.17
N LYS A 150 -5.83 -14.70 -0.29
CA LYS A 150 -5.94 -14.32 -1.72
C LYS A 150 -4.85 -13.32 -2.16
N GLY A 151 -3.77 -13.20 -1.38
CA GLY A 151 -2.67 -12.26 -1.64
C GLY A 151 -2.99 -10.77 -1.38
N ILE A 152 -4.19 -10.43 -0.92
CA ILE A 152 -4.64 -9.03 -0.75
C ILE A 152 -3.79 -8.26 0.26
N ALA A 153 -3.38 -8.87 1.38
CA ALA A 153 -2.54 -8.21 2.38
C ALA A 153 -1.22 -7.70 1.77
N THR A 154 -0.52 -8.58 1.03
CA THR A 154 0.73 -8.23 0.35
C THR A 154 0.50 -7.14 -0.69
N ALA A 155 -0.50 -7.29 -1.56
CA ALA A 155 -0.80 -6.30 -2.57
C ALA A 155 -1.17 -4.93 -1.97
N LEU A 156 -1.92 -4.91 -0.87
CA LEU A 156 -2.31 -3.67 -0.20
C LEU A 156 -1.12 -2.96 0.44
N VAL A 157 -0.24 -3.69 1.14
CA VAL A 157 0.97 -3.10 1.73
C VAL A 157 1.93 -2.61 0.65
N THR A 158 2.09 -3.36 -0.45
CA THR A 158 2.90 -2.92 -1.61
C THR A 158 2.30 -1.68 -2.28
N ALA A 159 0.97 -1.60 -2.41
CA ALA A 159 0.29 -0.41 -2.91
C ALA A 159 0.51 0.80 -1.99
N ALA A 160 0.35 0.63 -0.68
CA ALA A 160 0.59 1.68 0.30
C ALA A 160 2.06 2.15 0.30
N PHE A 161 3.02 1.23 0.12
CA PHE A 161 4.43 1.57 -0.04
C PHE A 161 4.65 2.48 -1.24
N GLY A 162 4.02 2.15 -2.37
CA GLY A 162 4.00 2.99 -3.57
C GLY A 162 3.38 4.37 -3.29
N VAL A 163 2.21 4.43 -2.66
CA VAL A 163 1.51 5.69 -2.33
C VAL A 163 2.38 6.58 -1.42
N GLN A 164 2.95 6.01 -0.37
CA GLN A 164 3.84 6.73 0.55
C GLN A 164 5.07 7.30 -0.15
N ALA A 165 5.73 6.52 -1.02
CA ALA A 165 6.86 6.98 -1.83
C ALA A 165 6.43 8.05 -2.85
N ALA A 166 5.25 7.88 -3.45
CA ALA A 166 4.67 8.88 -4.35
C ALA A 166 4.27 10.17 -3.63
N HIS A 167 4.21 10.21 -2.30
CA HIS A 167 4.11 11.46 -1.54
C HIS A 167 5.46 12.04 -1.13
N GLY A 168 6.58 11.38 -1.47
CA GLY A 168 7.93 11.77 -1.07
C GLY A 168 8.17 11.62 0.44
N ARG A 169 7.45 10.70 1.09
CA ARG A 169 7.49 10.48 2.53
C ARG A 169 8.38 9.27 2.88
N PRO A 170 8.79 9.09 4.17
CA PRO A 170 9.59 7.96 4.59
C PRO A 170 8.97 6.61 4.23
N LEU A 171 9.80 5.62 3.90
CA LEU A 171 9.36 4.30 3.45
C LEU A 171 8.56 3.57 4.53
N LEU A 172 7.60 2.74 4.09
CA LEU A 172 6.81 1.97 5.05
C LEU A 172 7.63 0.88 5.71
N HIS A 173 7.37 0.68 7.01
CA HIS A 173 7.97 -0.39 7.79
C HIS A 173 7.00 -0.88 8.88
N GLY A 174 7.26 -2.08 9.41
CA GLY A 174 6.55 -2.63 10.57
C GLY A 174 7.43 -2.67 11.81
N ASP A 175 6.83 -2.49 12.98
CA ASP A 175 7.50 -2.69 14.27
C ASP A 175 7.26 -4.11 14.81
N GLY A 176 7.84 -4.42 15.97
CA GLY A 176 7.72 -5.72 16.61
C GLY A 176 6.33 -6.07 17.20
N ARG A 177 5.30 -5.24 17.05
CA ARG A 177 3.97 -5.47 17.63
C ARG A 177 3.01 -6.01 16.58
N ARG A 178 2.66 -7.30 16.66
CA ARG A 178 1.86 -7.98 15.63
C ARG A 178 0.91 -9.01 16.23
N THR A 179 -0.16 -9.31 15.51
CA THR A 179 -1.06 -10.45 15.78
C THR A 179 -0.43 -11.75 15.25
N ASP A 180 -0.97 -12.91 15.62
CA ASP A 180 -0.52 -14.18 15.04
C ASP A 180 -0.75 -14.26 13.53
N ASP A 181 -1.90 -13.74 13.06
CA ASP A 181 -2.20 -13.64 11.63
C ASP A 181 -1.17 -12.75 10.92
N GLY A 182 -0.78 -11.63 11.54
CA GLY A 182 0.23 -10.72 11.02
C GLY A 182 1.62 -11.34 10.97
N GLU A 183 2.04 -12.05 12.02
CA GLU A 183 3.32 -12.76 12.03
C GLU A 183 3.35 -13.92 11.03
N ALA A 184 2.26 -14.69 10.93
CA ALA A 184 2.15 -15.77 9.94
C ALA A 184 2.20 -15.24 8.50
N TRP A 185 1.59 -14.07 8.24
CA TRP A 185 1.72 -13.39 6.95
C TRP A 185 3.16 -12.94 6.69
N ARG A 186 3.81 -12.25 7.64
CA ARG A 186 5.21 -11.79 7.53
C ARG A 186 6.16 -12.96 7.24
N ALA A 187 6.02 -14.07 7.97
CA ALA A 187 6.84 -15.26 7.82
C ALA A 187 6.68 -15.92 6.43
N GLY A 188 5.54 -15.71 5.76
CA GLY A 188 5.30 -16.17 4.40
C GLY A 188 5.86 -15.26 3.29
N LEU A 189 6.41 -14.09 3.64
CA LEU A 189 7.02 -13.18 2.68
C LEU A 189 8.44 -13.63 2.28
N ALA A 190 8.90 -13.17 1.11
CA ALA A 190 10.30 -13.31 0.72
C ALA A 190 11.24 -12.66 1.75
N ALA A 191 12.43 -13.24 1.95
CA ALA A 191 13.36 -12.81 3.01
C ALA A 191 13.72 -11.32 2.95
N HIS A 192 13.90 -10.75 1.74
CA HIS A 192 14.20 -9.32 1.58
C HIS A 192 13.03 -8.41 1.99
N LEU A 193 11.77 -8.88 1.90
CA LEU A 193 10.61 -8.14 2.39
C LEU A 193 10.50 -8.20 3.92
N GLN A 194 10.96 -9.29 4.52
CA GLN A 194 10.98 -9.44 5.97
C GLN A 194 11.92 -8.43 6.66
N HIS A 195 12.91 -7.88 5.95
CA HIS A 195 13.80 -6.82 6.43
C HIS A 195 13.05 -5.56 6.90
N TRP A 196 11.89 -5.27 6.31
CA TRP A 196 11.08 -4.10 6.65
C TRP A 196 10.30 -4.24 7.97
N PHE A 197 10.53 -5.31 8.72
CA PHE A 197 9.85 -5.60 9.97
C PHE A 197 10.86 -5.79 11.09
N GLU A 198 10.66 -5.09 12.19
CA GLU A 198 11.40 -5.39 13.42
C GLU A 198 11.07 -6.80 13.95
N PRO A 199 12.00 -7.42 14.71
CA PRO A 199 11.74 -8.69 15.38
C PRO A 199 10.46 -8.68 16.22
N TRP A 200 9.76 -9.81 16.27
CA TRP A 200 8.49 -9.92 17.00
C TRP A 200 8.74 -9.75 18.50
N SER A 201 8.26 -8.64 19.06
CA SER A 201 8.48 -8.26 20.47
C SER A 201 7.20 -8.30 21.30
N ARG A 202 6.03 -8.14 20.65
CA ARG A 202 4.74 -8.15 21.35
C ARG A 202 3.64 -8.77 20.50
N ARG A 203 2.92 -9.74 21.08
CA ARG A 203 1.69 -10.28 20.52
C ARG A 203 0.51 -9.33 20.81
N LEU A 204 -0.22 -8.98 19.76
CA LEU A 204 -1.45 -8.18 19.83
C LEU A 204 -2.69 -9.07 19.66
N PRO A 205 -3.86 -8.68 20.20
CA PRO A 205 -5.11 -9.40 19.96
C PRO A 205 -5.50 -9.37 18.49
N SER A 206 -6.27 -10.36 18.02
CA SER A 206 -6.80 -10.37 16.65
C SER A 206 -7.67 -9.14 16.41
N MET A 207 -7.57 -8.54 15.22
CA MET A 207 -8.41 -7.42 14.79
C MET A 207 -9.78 -7.87 14.23
N THR A 208 -10.10 -9.16 14.29
CA THR A 208 -11.45 -9.62 13.94
C THR A 208 -12.39 -9.16 15.05
N PRO A 209 -13.49 -8.44 14.75
CA PRO A 209 -14.50 -8.15 15.74
C PRO A 209 -14.98 -9.46 16.37
N ASP A 210 -15.10 -9.48 17.69
CA ASP A 210 -15.64 -10.64 18.39
C ASP A 210 -17.09 -10.87 17.91
N PRO A 211 -17.46 -12.05 17.38
CA PRO A 211 -18.84 -12.29 16.92
C PRO A 211 -19.90 -12.09 18.02
N GLY A 212 -19.48 -11.99 19.29
CA GLY A 212 -20.34 -11.66 20.44
C GLY A 212 -20.63 -10.18 20.66
N SER A 213 -19.93 -9.23 20.02
CA SER A 213 -20.11 -7.79 20.26
C SER A 213 -21.13 -7.10 19.35
N ALA A 214 -21.78 -7.85 18.43
CA ALA A 214 -22.86 -7.34 17.58
C ALA A 214 -24.23 -7.25 18.28
N ARG A 215 -24.29 -7.50 19.59
CA ARG A 215 -25.47 -7.29 20.43
C ARG A 215 -25.19 -6.12 21.36
N ASP A 216 -25.24 -4.92 20.81
CA ASP A 216 -25.70 -3.69 21.48
C ASP A 216 -25.28 -2.50 20.63
N VAL A 217 -26.21 -2.05 19.79
CA VAL A 217 -26.29 -0.65 19.38
C VAL A 217 -27.75 -0.26 19.54
N GLY A 218 -28.06 0.31 20.72
CA GLY A 218 -29.24 1.14 20.92
C GLY A 218 -28.98 2.56 20.44
#